data_AF-A0A1B7NEU0-F1
#
_entry.id   AF-A0A1B7NEU0-F1
#
_cell.length_a   1.000
_cell.length_b   1.000
_cell.length_c   1.000
_cell.angle_alpha   90.00
_cell.angle_beta   90.00
_cell.angle_gamma   90.00
#
_symmetry.space_group_name_H-M   'P 1'
#
loop_
_entity.id
_entity.type
_entity.pdbx_description
1 polymer ?
#
loop_
_entity_poly.entity_id
_entity_poly.type
_entity_poly.pdbx_seq_one_letter_code
_entity_poly.pdbx_strand_id
1 'polypeptide(L)'
;MATNQAASATSRNEANTVLSYILKGQDGEVATSTRIAQFLEQNIDRYENFLRQGKVTAVQMQQLRDYIATHKSATSAASGCVATTSTANSGTTTVATATTATAFESGLPFVTSIPGGTFTSKRLTFVTGNANKLKETKYILSQGTPVEIDSQDLDIPELQGTTQEVAIAKCRHAAELLGKPCITEDTALCFVAYNGLPGPYIKHFMKNLGHQGLNNMLVGFPTKDAYALCTFAYSAGPGTEPILFEGRTDGTIVPARGPGDFGWDAIFQPKGCYKTYAEMTKEEKNIISHRYRALEKLRSYLATLPENSL
;
A
#
# COMPACT_ATOMS: atom_id res chain seq x y z
N MET A 1 -36.61 -27.00 -7.54
CA MET A 1 -36.36 -25.55 -7.64
C MET A 1 -35.84 -25.01 -6.31
N ALA A 2 -34.61 -25.35 -5.92
CA ALA A 2 -34.03 -24.91 -4.63
C ALA A 2 -32.50 -24.76 -4.69
N THR A 3 -31.94 -24.35 -5.84
CA THR A 3 -30.48 -24.26 -6.03
C THR A 3 -29.97 -22.89 -6.48
N ASN A 4 -30.85 -21.90 -6.71
CA ASN A 4 -30.44 -20.57 -7.19
C ASN A 4 -30.46 -19.44 -6.15
N GLN A 5 -30.90 -19.67 -4.91
CA GLN A 5 -30.89 -18.63 -3.87
C GLN A 5 -29.60 -18.59 -3.02
N ALA A 6 -28.93 -19.74 -2.82
CA ALA A 6 -27.70 -19.81 -2.00
C ALA A 6 -26.46 -19.20 -2.68
N ALA A 7 -26.36 -19.28 -4.00
CA ALA A 7 -25.26 -18.67 -4.76
C ALA A 7 -25.31 -17.12 -4.74
N SER A 8 -26.51 -16.53 -4.63
CA SER A 8 -26.69 -15.07 -4.58
C SER A 8 -26.40 -14.46 -3.20
N ALA A 9 -26.49 -15.25 -2.13
CA ALA A 9 -26.16 -14.82 -0.77
C ALA A 9 -24.64 -14.85 -0.51
N THR A 10 -23.92 -15.74 -1.20
CA THR A 10 -22.47 -15.89 -1.08
C THR A 10 -21.73 -14.77 -1.82
N SER A 11 -22.19 -14.36 -3.00
CA SER A 11 -21.59 -13.24 -3.77
C SER A 11 -21.87 -11.86 -3.20
N ARG A 12 -22.97 -11.68 -2.44
CA ARG A 12 -23.25 -10.45 -1.69
C ARG A 12 -22.32 -10.26 -0.48
N ASN A 13 -21.71 -11.34 0.02
CA ASN A 13 -20.80 -11.28 1.17
C ASN A 13 -19.35 -10.96 0.74
N GLU A 14 -18.94 -11.31 -0.48
CA GLU A 14 -17.58 -11.07 -0.99
C GLU A 14 -17.29 -9.58 -1.25
N ALA A 15 -18.27 -8.83 -1.77
CA ALA A 15 -18.14 -7.40 -2.04
C ALA A 15 -18.10 -6.55 -0.76
N ASN A 16 -18.93 -6.92 0.21
CA ASN A 16 -18.98 -6.26 1.52
C ASN A 16 -17.69 -6.45 2.31
N THR A 17 -16.93 -7.51 2.04
CA THR A 17 -15.74 -7.80 2.83
C THR A 17 -14.54 -6.96 2.40
N VAL A 18 -14.35 -6.72 1.10
CA VAL A 18 -13.31 -5.80 0.59
C VAL A 18 -13.60 -4.35 1.00
N LEU A 19 -14.87 -3.91 0.92
CA LEU A 19 -15.28 -2.62 1.49
C LEU A 19 -15.03 -2.58 3.01
N SER A 20 -15.44 -3.60 3.78
CA SER A 20 -15.20 -3.65 5.24
C SER A 20 -13.72 -3.58 5.64
N TYR A 21 -12.83 -4.00 4.74
CA TYR A 21 -11.38 -3.94 4.89
C TYR A 21 -10.80 -2.55 4.63
N ILE A 22 -11.38 -1.81 3.69
CA ILE A 22 -11.09 -0.39 3.48
C ILE A 22 -11.68 0.46 4.63
N LEU A 23 -12.79 0.01 5.23
CA LEU A 23 -13.50 0.67 6.33
C LEU A 23 -12.81 0.55 7.71
N LYS A 24 -11.83 -0.35 7.90
CA LYS A 24 -11.06 -0.50 9.16
C LYS A 24 -9.64 0.02 8.96
N GLY A 25 -9.45 1.31 9.28
CA GLY A 25 -8.20 2.04 9.16
C GLY A 25 -7.07 1.56 10.09
N GLN A 26 -5.88 2.11 9.85
CA GLN A 26 -4.57 1.62 10.29
C GLN A 26 -4.26 1.63 11.80
N ASP A 27 -5.10 2.24 12.65
CA ASP A 27 -4.70 2.52 14.05
C ASP A 27 -5.75 2.10 15.09
N GLY A 28 -6.68 1.21 14.73
CA GLY A 28 -7.80 0.85 15.61
C GLY A 28 -8.86 1.95 15.74
N GLU A 29 -8.68 3.08 15.06
CA GLU A 29 -9.70 4.12 14.89
C GLU A 29 -10.59 3.77 13.69
N VAL A 30 -11.91 3.81 13.89
CA VAL A 30 -12.90 3.61 12.81
C VAL A 30 -12.72 4.76 11.82
N ALA A 31 -12.26 4.46 10.60
CA ALA A 31 -12.10 5.49 9.57
C ALA A 31 -13.46 6.19 9.38
N THR A 32 -13.47 7.52 9.44
CA THR A 32 -14.70 8.28 9.23
C THR A 32 -15.18 8.06 7.80
N SER A 33 -16.50 7.97 7.61
CA SER A 33 -17.11 7.72 6.30
C SER A 33 -16.67 8.72 5.24
N THR A 34 -16.30 9.95 5.63
CA THR A 34 -15.69 10.97 4.77
C THR A 34 -14.27 10.62 4.31
N ARG A 35 -13.42 10.08 5.18
CA ARG A 35 -12.04 9.70 4.82
C ARG A 35 -12.03 8.48 3.89
N ILE A 36 -12.99 7.57 4.08
CA ILE A 36 -13.24 6.46 3.16
C ILE A 36 -13.71 6.99 1.80
N ALA A 37 -14.66 7.93 1.77
CA ALA A 37 -15.14 8.52 0.52
C ALA A 37 -14.02 9.22 -0.26
N GLN A 38 -13.13 9.96 0.41
CA GLN A 38 -11.95 10.57 -0.21
C GLN A 38 -11.00 9.53 -0.81
N PHE A 39 -10.71 8.45 -0.08
CA PHE A 39 -9.86 7.36 -0.59
C PHE A 39 -10.47 6.67 -1.81
N LEU A 40 -11.78 6.37 -1.76
CA LEU A 40 -12.48 5.75 -2.88
C LEU A 40 -12.51 6.67 -4.12
N GLU A 41 -12.71 7.97 -3.91
CA GLU A 41 -12.68 8.97 -4.97
C GLU A 41 -11.30 9.09 -5.63
N GLN A 42 -10.23 9.16 -4.82
CA GLN A 42 -8.84 9.20 -5.32
C GLN A 42 -8.44 7.96 -6.12
N ASN A 43 -9.16 6.85 -5.95
CA ASN A 43 -8.88 5.57 -6.61
C ASN A 43 -9.98 5.17 -7.61
N ILE A 44 -10.91 6.05 -7.98
CA ILE A 44 -12.09 5.68 -8.77
C ILE A 44 -11.72 5.08 -10.13
N ASP A 45 -10.70 5.62 -10.81
CA ASP A 45 -10.21 5.12 -12.11
C ASP A 45 -9.71 3.67 -12.03
N ARG A 46 -9.17 3.26 -10.88
CA ARG A 46 -8.74 1.88 -10.64
C ARG A 46 -9.93 0.93 -10.58
N TYR A 47 -11.01 1.34 -9.92
CA TYR A 47 -12.23 0.55 -9.83
C TYR A 47 -12.96 0.49 -11.18
N GLU A 48 -12.93 1.57 -11.97
CA GLU A 48 -13.40 1.56 -13.37
C GLU A 48 -12.62 0.55 -14.23
N ASN A 49 -11.30 0.45 -14.05
CA ASN A 49 -10.51 -0.59 -14.71
C ASN A 49 -10.89 -2.00 -14.26
N PHE A 50 -11.25 -2.20 -12.99
CA PHE A 50 -11.78 -3.49 -12.51
C PHE A 50 -13.16 -3.83 -13.08
N LEU A 51 -14.02 -2.84 -13.30
CA LEU A 51 -15.27 -3.01 -14.02
C LEU A 51 -15.03 -3.50 -15.46
N ARG A 52 -14.10 -2.85 -16.18
CA ARG A 52 -13.72 -3.26 -17.55
C ARG A 52 -13.16 -4.68 -17.61
N GLN A 53 -12.50 -5.14 -16.55
CA GLN A 53 -11.94 -6.48 -16.43
C GLN A 53 -12.96 -7.52 -15.91
N GLY A 54 -14.21 -7.13 -15.66
CA GLY A 54 -15.24 -8.01 -15.07
C GLY A 54 -14.98 -8.43 -13.63
N LYS A 55 -14.02 -7.77 -12.94
CA LYS A 55 -13.66 -8.05 -11.54
C LYS A 55 -14.59 -7.37 -10.55
N VAL A 56 -15.31 -6.35 -10.99
CA VAL A 56 -16.36 -5.64 -10.25
C VAL A 56 -17.56 -5.50 -11.19
N THR A 57 -18.76 -5.68 -10.68
CA THR A 57 -20.01 -5.53 -11.43
C THR A 57 -20.42 -4.06 -11.53
N ALA A 58 -21.24 -3.72 -12.53
CA ALA A 58 -21.81 -2.37 -12.66
C ALA A 58 -22.59 -1.93 -11.40
N VAL A 59 -23.27 -2.89 -10.74
CA VAL A 59 -24.00 -2.65 -9.49
C VAL A 59 -23.05 -2.27 -8.36
N GLN A 60 -21.94 -2.99 -8.21
CA GLN A 60 -20.92 -2.67 -7.20
C GLN A 60 -20.26 -1.32 -7.48
N MET A 61 -19.97 -1.00 -8.74
CA MET A 61 -19.44 0.32 -9.11
C MET A 61 -20.42 1.45 -8.78
N GLN A 62 -21.72 1.23 -9.00
CA GLN A 62 -22.74 2.21 -8.61
C GLN A 62 -22.79 2.40 -7.09
N GLN A 63 -22.73 1.31 -6.31
CA GLN A 63 -22.68 1.39 -4.84
C GLN A 63 -21.46 2.17 -4.33
N LEU A 64 -20.29 2.00 -4.97
CA LEU A 64 -19.08 2.78 -4.66
C LEU A 64 -19.29 4.28 -4.93
N ARG A 65 -19.85 4.63 -6.10
CA ARG A 65 -20.14 6.03 -6.45
C ARG A 65 -21.17 6.66 -5.52
N ASP A 66 -22.23 5.93 -5.18
CA ASP A 66 -23.27 6.38 -4.25
C ASP A 66 -22.69 6.62 -2.84
N TYR A 67 -21.79 5.73 -2.39
CA TYR A 67 -21.10 5.90 -1.12
C TYR A 67 -20.22 7.15 -1.10
N ILE A 68 -19.45 7.40 -2.16
CA ILE A 68 -18.63 8.61 -2.30
C ILE A 68 -19.53 9.85 -2.24
N ALA A 69 -20.59 9.88 -3.07
CA ALA A 69 -21.51 11.01 -3.14
C ALA A 69 -22.17 11.32 -1.78
N THR A 70 -22.57 10.28 -1.03
CA THR A 70 -23.25 10.42 0.26
C THR A 70 -22.35 11.00 1.36
N HIS A 71 -21.03 10.80 1.28
CA HIS A 71 -20.11 11.11 2.37
C HIS A 71 -19.05 12.19 2.05
N LYS A 72 -19.13 12.79 0.86
CA LYS A 72 -18.22 13.83 0.36
C LYS A 72 -18.34 15.19 1.07
N SER A 73 -19.36 15.38 1.93
CA SER A 73 -19.76 16.70 2.45
C SER A 73 -19.85 16.84 3.98
N ALA A 74 -19.28 15.94 4.78
CA ALA A 74 -19.35 16.04 6.25
C ALA A 74 -18.23 16.87 6.92
N THR A 75 -17.40 17.61 6.17
CA THR A 75 -16.27 18.38 6.73
C THR A 75 -16.56 19.89 6.92
N SER A 76 -17.76 20.40 6.62
CA SER A 76 -18.05 21.85 6.67
C SER A 76 -18.95 22.31 7.82
N ALA A 77 -19.15 21.51 8.87
CA ALA A 77 -20.03 21.87 10.00
C ALA A 77 -19.29 22.02 11.36
N ALA A 78 -18.00 22.33 11.34
CA ALA A 78 -17.22 22.64 12.54
C ALA A 78 -16.25 23.82 12.31
N SER A 79 -16.80 24.98 11.98
CA SER A 79 -16.17 26.30 12.19
C SER A 79 -17.26 27.38 12.12
N GLY A 80 -18.14 27.35 13.11
CA GLY A 80 -19.01 28.48 13.41
C GLY A 80 -18.34 29.34 14.47
N CYS A 81 -17.71 30.43 14.06
CA CYS A 81 -17.60 31.71 14.78
C CYS A 81 -16.54 32.59 14.08
N VAL A 82 -16.97 33.67 13.45
CA VAL A 82 -16.56 35.07 13.73
C VAL A 82 -17.13 35.94 12.61
N ALA A 83 -17.92 36.92 13.01
CA ALA A 83 -18.53 37.93 12.17
C ALA A 83 -17.49 38.95 11.67
N THR A 84 -17.70 39.54 10.49
CA THR A 84 -17.92 41.01 10.34
C THR A 84 -18.14 41.43 8.87
N THR A 85 -19.31 42.05 8.65
CA THR A 85 -19.64 43.25 7.85
C THR A 85 -19.26 43.40 6.37
N SER A 86 -20.30 43.81 5.64
CA SER A 86 -20.37 44.24 4.25
C SER A 86 -19.83 45.65 3.99
N THR A 87 -19.43 45.90 2.74
CA THR A 87 -19.78 47.05 1.85
C THR A 87 -19.19 46.74 0.47
N ALA A 88 -19.98 46.42 -0.56
CA ALA A 88 -20.77 47.29 -1.45
C ALA A 88 -19.96 48.00 -2.57
N ASN A 89 -20.30 47.62 -3.81
CA ASN A 89 -20.29 48.39 -5.07
C ASN A 89 -18.94 48.91 -5.61
N SER A 90 -18.72 49.06 -6.93
CA SER A 90 -19.62 49.14 -8.08
C SER A 90 -18.80 49.21 -9.37
N GLY A 91 -19.35 48.66 -10.45
CA GLY A 91 -19.35 49.31 -11.78
C GLY A 91 -18.16 49.04 -12.70
N THR A 92 -18.25 49.08 -14.03
CA THR A 92 -19.35 49.34 -14.99
C THR A 92 -18.76 48.98 -16.37
N THR A 93 -19.46 48.17 -17.18
CA THR A 93 -19.77 48.38 -18.63
C THR A 93 -18.58 48.54 -19.62
N THR A 94 -18.48 47.93 -20.81
CA THR A 94 -19.42 47.97 -21.95
C THR A 94 -18.86 47.16 -23.14
N VAL A 95 -19.74 46.40 -23.83
CA VAL A 95 -19.95 46.25 -25.31
C VAL A 95 -18.76 45.78 -26.18
N ALA A 96 -18.72 44.54 -26.72
CA ALA A 96 -19.51 43.90 -27.78
C ALA A 96 -19.23 44.39 -29.22
N THR A 97 -18.80 43.50 -30.12
CA THR A 97 -19.46 43.19 -31.42
C THR A 97 -18.70 42.12 -32.20
N ALA A 98 -19.46 41.31 -32.92
CA ALA A 98 -19.05 40.20 -33.76
C ALA A 98 -18.76 40.65 -35.21
N THR A 99 -18.07 39.81 -36.00
CA THR A 99 -18.60 39.17 -37.24
C THR A 99 -17.49 38.82 -38.26
N THR A 100 -17.32 37.50 -38.45
CA THR A 100 -16.92 36.69 -39.64
C THR A 100 -15.76 37.04 -40.60
N ALA A 101 -14.93 35.99 -40.76
CA ALA A 101 -14.44 35.35 -41.99
C ALA A 101 -13.36 36.02 -42.85
N THR A 102 -12.21 35.36 -42.97
CA THR A 102 -11.69 34.76 -44.22
C THR A 102 -10.43 33.94 -43.93
N ALA A 103 -10.29 32.82 -44.64
CA ALA A 103 -9.16 31.90 -44.55
C ALA A 103 -7.93 32.46 -45.30
N PHE A 104 -6.74 32.25 -44.73
CA PHE A 104 -5.48 32.33 -45.47
C PHE A 104 -4.49 31.32 -44.89
N GLU A 105 -4.06 30.38 -45.74
CA GLU A 105 -2.95 29.47 -45.50
C GLU A 105 -1.63 30.25 -45.42
N SER A 106 -0.75 29.88 -44.49
CA SER A 106 0.67 29.57 -44.75
C SER A 106 1.51 29.55 -43.47
N GLY A 107 2.22 28.43 -43.27
CA GLY A 107 3.54 28.36 -42.64
C GLY A 107 3.73 28.88 -41.22
N LEU A 108 3.65 27.98 -40.24
CA LEU A 108 4.38 28.15 -38.97
C LEU A 108 5.45 27.06 -38.86
N PRO A 109 6.74 27.41 -38.65
CA PRO A 109 7.80 26.44 -38.50
C PRO A 109 7.67 25.73 -37.16
N PHE A 110 7.81 24.41 -37.22
CA PHE A 110 7.94 23.49 -36.11
C PHE A 110 9.11 23.93 -35.20
N VAL A 111 8.80 24.50 -34.04
CA VAL A 111 9.79 24.77 -32.99
C VAL A 111 10.09 23.44 -32.29
N THR A 112 11.17 22.79 -32.73
CA THR A 112 11.86 21.73 -32.00
C THR A 112 12.53 22.30 -30.75
N SER A 113 12.56 21.46 -29.71
CA SER A 113 13.39 21.53 -28.50
C SER A 113 12.89 22.42 -27.35
N ILE A 114 12.08 21.81 -26.49
CA ILE A 114 12.13 22.12 -25.05
C ILE A 114 13.47 21.55 -24.56
N PRO A 115 14.34 22.33 -23.88
CA PRO A 115 15.58 21.80 -23.33
C PRO A 115 15.23 20.68 -22.36
N GLY A 116 15.74 19.48 -22.66
CA GLY A 116 15.59 18.30 -21.83
C GLY A 116 16.23 18.55 -20.48
N GLY A 117 15.41 18.91 -19.49
CA GLY A 117 15.75 18.70 -18.10
C GLY A 117 16.02 17.21 -17.94
N THR A 118 17.27 16.86 -17.67
CA THR A 118 17.62 15.53 -17.20
C THR A 118 16.90 15.33 -15.87
N PHE A 119 15.79 14.60 -15.87
CA PHE A 119 15.23 14.08 -14.63
C PHE A 119 16.29 13.17 -14.02
N THR A 120 17.04 13.66 -13.04
CA THR A 120 17.95 12.83 -12.24
C THR A 120 17.08 11.94 -11.39
N SER A 121 16.88 10.70 -11.87
CA SER A 121 16.17 9.67 -11.12
C SER A 121 16.91 9.43 -9.79
N LYS A 122 16.21 9.65 -8.68
CA LYS A 122 16.72 9.40 -7.33
C LYS A 122 17.12 7.92 -7.23
N ARG A 123 18.37 7.59 -6.90
CA ARG A 123 18.80 6.19 -6.71
C ARG A 123 18.81 5.84 -5.23
N LEU A 124 18.17 4.73 -4.87
CA LEU A 124 18.16 4.23 -3.50
C LEU A 124 18.60 2.77 -3.48
N THR A 125 19.54 2.46 -2.59
CA THR A 125 20.05 1.09 -2.46
C THR A 125 19.14 0.28 -1.55
N PHE A 126 18.56 -0.80 -2.05
CA PHE A 126 17.85 -1.80 -1.27
C PHE A 126 18.78 -2.97 -0.94
N VAL A 127 19.05 -3.15 0.36
CA VAL A 127 19.88 -4.25 0.83
C VAL A 127 19.04 -5.51 0.97
N THR A 128 19.14 -6.38 -0.03
CA THR A 128 18.44 -7.66 -0.10
C THR A 128 19.09 -8.60 -1.11
N GLY A 129 19.24 -9.88 -0.73
CA GLY A 129 19.53 -10.98 -1.67
C GLY A 129 18.28 -11.66 -2.23
N ASN A 130 17.07 -11.24 -1.84
CA ASN A 130 15.82 -11.89 -2.24
C ASN A 130 15.21 -11.23 -3.49
N ALA A 131 15.30 -11.91 -4.62
CA ALA A 131 14.81 -11.43 -5.91
C ALA A 131 13.29 -11.14 -5.93
N ASN A 132 12.49 -11.89 -5.16
CA ASN A 132 11.04 -11.67 -5.06
C ASN A 132 10.73 -10.38 -4.30
N LYS A 133 11.43 -10.14 -3.18
CA LYS A 133 11.33 -8.87 -2.43
C LYS A 133 11.71 -7.68 -3.31
N LEU A 134 12.82 -7.78 -4.04
CA LEU A 134 13.26 -6.73 -4.96
C LEU A 134 12.20 -6.44 -6.04
N LYS A 135 11.63 -7.49 -6.65
CA LYS A 135 10.62 -7.35 -7.69
C LYS A 135 9.36 -6.66 -7.19
N GLU A 136 8.87 -7.05 -6.01
CA GLU A 136 7.70 -6.41 -5.39
C GLU A 136 7.97 -4.95 -5.01
N THR A 137 9.12 -4.66 -4.38
CA THR A 137 9.51 -3.29 -4.00
C THR A 137 9.62 -2.38 -5.21
N LYS A 138 10.29 -2.82 -6.28
CA LYS A 138 10.39 -2.06 -7.55
C LYS A 138 9.02 -1.76 -8.14
N TYR A 139 8.15 -2.78 -8.21
CA TYR A 139 6.82 -2.63 -8.79
C TYR A 139 5.96 -1.61 -8.03
N ILE A 140 6.01 -1.63 -6.69
CA ILE A 140 5.18 -0.75 -5.86
C ILE A 140 5.71 0.69 -5.86
N LEU A 141 7.03 0.88 -5.74
CA LEU A 141 7.62 2.22 -5.73
C LEU A 141 7.52 2.92 -7.10
N SER A 142 7.52 2.17 -8.20
CA SER A 142 7.38 2.74 -9.56
C SER A 142 5.99 3.35 -9.84
N GLN A 143 5.00 3.14 -8.97
CA GLN A 143 3.62 3.64 -9.18
C GLN A 143 3.45 5.10 -8.75
N GLY A 144 4.47 5.79 -8.24
CA GLY A 144 4.29 7.19 -7.82
C GLY A 144 5.55 8.05 -7.71
N THR A 145 6.65 7.52 -7.19
CA THR A 145 7.89 8.31 -7.04
C THR A 145 8.94 7.77 -8.02
N PRO A 146 9.57 8.60 -8.87
CA PRO A 146 10.69 8.18 -9.70
C PRO A 146 11.92 7.97 -8.80
N VAL A 147 11.94 6.83 -8.11
CA VAL A 147 13.10 6.31 -7.37
C VAL A 147 13.55 5.04 -8.07
N GLU A 148 14.75 5.06 -8.61
CA GLU A 148 15.46 3.88 -9.07
C GLU A 148 15.95 3.08 -7.86
N ILE A 149 15.58 1.81 -7.80
CA ILE A 149 16.04 0.90 -6.75
C ILE A 149 17.18 0.04 -7.28
N ASP A 150 18.36 0.24 -6.73
CA ASP A 150 19.49 -0.67 -6.87
C ASP A 150 19.43 -1.74 -5.78
N SER A 151 19.84 -2.97 -6.07
CA SER A 151 19.88 -4.05 -5.09
C SER A 151 21.32 -4.37 -4.75
N GLN A 152 21.61 -4.51 -3.46
CA GLN A 152 22.91 -5.01 -3.02
C GLN A 152 22.70 -6.12 -2.01
N ASP A 153 23.36 -7.26 -2.23
CA ASP A 153 23.38 -8.34 -1.25
C ASP A 153 24.57 -8.11 -0.32
N LEU A 154 24.28 -7.89 0.96
CA LEU A 154 25.28 -7.68 2.00
C LEU A 154 25.11 -8.75 3.07
N ASP A 155 26.23 -9.32 3.50
CA ASP A 155 26.25 -10.23 4.64
C ASP A 155 26.17 -9.41 5.93
N ILE A 156 24.94 -9.20 6.40
CA ILE A 156 24.64 -8.46 7.63
C ILE A 156 24.08 -9.45 8.66
N PRO A 157 24.69 -9.56 9.85
CA PRO A 157 24.15 -10.38 10.92
C PRO A 157 22.70 -9.98 11.28
N GLU A 158 21.78 -10.94 11.23
CA GLU A 158 20.41 -10.76 11.72
C GLU A 158 20.42 -10.89 13.26
N LEU A 159 20.38 -9.77 13.97
CA LEU A 159 20.33 -9.76 15.43
C LEU A 159 19.03 -10.39 15.95
N GLN A 160 19.03 -10.76 17.23
CA GLN A 160 17.82 -11.19 17.94
C GLN A 160 17.23 -10.01 18.69
N GLY A 161 15.90 -9.92 18.71
CA GLY A 161 15.15 -8.84 19.33
C GLY A 161 13.72 -8.78 18.82
N THR A 162 13.06 -7.65 19.10
CA THR A 162 11.80 -7.28 18.46
C THR A 162 12.01 -6.99 16.97
N THR A 163 10.94 -7.01 16.17
CA THR A 163 11.02 -6.70 14.73
C THR A 163 11.65 -5.32 14.49
N GLN A 164 11.37 -4.35 15.35
CA GLN A 164 11.89 -2.98 15.26
C GLN A 164 13.39 -2.92 15.58
N GLU A 165 13.85 -3.57 16.66
CA GLU A 165 15.27 -3.62 17.02
C GLU A 165 16.10 -4.29 15.92
N VAL A 166 15.60 -5.39 15.35
CA VAL A 166 16.24 -6.09 14.24
C VAL A 166 16.34 -5.19 13.01
N ALA A 167 15.24 -4.54 12.62
CA ALA A 167 15.20 -3.67 11.45
C ALA A 167 16.13 -2.45 11.59
N ILE A 168 16.15 -1.81 12.78
CA ILE A 168 17.05 -0.67 13.08
C ILE A 168 18.50 -1.11 12.98
N ALA A 169 18.88 -2.18 13.68
CA ALA A 169 20.26 -2.64 13.70
C ALA A 169 20.75 -3.02 12.30
N LYS A 170 19.93 -3.75 11.54
CA LYS A 170 20.22 -4.16 10.16
C LYS A 170 20.40 -2.94 9.23
N CYS A 171 19.52 -1.96 9.31
CA CYS A 171 19.57 -0.75 8.48
C CYS A 171 20.78 0.12 8.83
N ARG A 172 21.06 0.30 10.13
CA ARG A 172 22.22 1.06 10.59
C ARG A 172 23.52 0.43 10.07
N HIS A 173 23.67 -0.88 10.23
CA HIS A 173 24.86 -1.58 9.76
C HIS A 173 24.97 -1.59 8.22
N ALA A 174 23.85 -1.73 7.52
CA ALA A 174 23.81 -1.57 6.06
C ALA A 174 24.34 -0.20 5.62
N ALA A 175 23.86 0.88 6.25
CA ALA A 175 24.27 2.23 5.92
C ALA A 175 25.77 2.45 6.20
N GLU A 176 26.28 1.93 7.32
CA GLU A 176 27.71 1.96 7.67
C GLU A 176 28.58 1.26 6.62
N LEU A 177 28.20 0.05 6.20
CA LEU A 177 28.94 -0.71 5.19
C LEU A 177 28.88 -0.08 3.79
N LEU A 178 27.75 0.53 3.44
CA LEU A 178 27.54 1.14 2.13
C LEU A 178 28.15 2.53 2.01
N GLY A 179 28.23 3.29 3.11
CA GLY A 179 28.65 4.69 3.08
C GLY A 179 27.65 5.65 2.41
N LYS A 180 26.39 5.23 2.21
CA LYS A 180 25.36 5.99 1.46
C LYS A 180 23.94 5.65 1.94
N PRO A 181 22.91 6.41 1.53
CA PRO A 181 21.51 6.10 1.85
C PRO A 181 21.09 4.70 1.41
N CYS A 182 20.30 4.04 2.23
CA CYS A 182 19.80 2.70 1.93
C CYS A 182 18.48 2.39 2.61
N ILE A 183 17.82 1.35 2.09
CA ILE A 183 16.69 0.69 2.74
C ILE A 183 16.99 -0.78 3.00
N THR A 184 16.44 -1.30 4.09
CA THR A 184 16.35 -2.72 4.41
C THR A 184 14.89 -3.10 4.62
N GLU A 185 14.60 -4.40 4.55
CA GLU A 185 13.25 -4.92 4.81
C GLU A 185 13.31 -6.25 5.58
N ASP A 186 12.55 -6.30 6.66
CA ASP A 186 12.29 -7.52 7.41
C ASP A 186 10.80 -7.86 7.42
N THR A 187 10.52 -9.17 7.45
CA THR A 187 9.16 -9.70 7.42
C THR A 187 8.97 -10.62 8.61
N ALA A 188 7.92 -10.40 9.38
CA ALA A 188 7.56 -11.21 10.53
C ALA A 188 6.16 -11.82 10.34
N LEU A 189 5.99 -13.05 10.85
CA LEU A 189 4.68 -13.68 11.01
C LEU A 189 4.44 -13.91 12.50
N CYS A 190 3.44 -13.23 13.03
CA CYS A 190 3.24 -13.09 14.47
C CYS A 190 1.97 -13.80 14.88
N PHE A 191 2.08 -14.85 15.70
CA PHE A 191 0.91 -15.55 16.22
C PHE A 191 0.43 -14.88 17.51
N VAL A 192 -0.86 -14.56 17.59
CA VAL A 192 -1.45 -13.95 18.79
C VAL A 192 -1.30 -14.87 20.00
N ALA A 193 -1.50 -16.18 19.78
CA ALA A 193 -1.33 -17.23 20.80
C ALA A 193 0.08 -17.28 21.42
N TYR A 194 1.09 -16.79 20.71
CA TYR A 194 2.49 -16.80 21.14
C TYR A 194 3.02 -15.38 21.41
N ASN A 195 2.14 -14.42 21.73
CA ASN A 195 2.50 -13.02 21.97
C ASN A 195 3.40 -12.43 20.87
N GLY A 196 3.13 -12.80 19.62
CA GLY A 196 3.84 -12.30 18.44
C GLY A 196 4.98 -13.16 17.92
N LEU A 197 5.36 -14.25 18.60
CA LEU A 197 6.29 -15.24 18.02
C LEU A 197 5.59 -16.10 16.94
N PRO A 198 6.31 -16.70 15.97
CA PRO A 198 7.77 -16.65 15.80
C PRO A 198 8.30 -15.27 15.36
N GLY A 199 7.44 -14.37 14.88
CA GLY A 199 7.79 -12.98 14.62
C GLY A 199 8.97 -12.84 13.64
N PRO A 200 10.04 -12.10 13.98
CA PRO A 200 11.19 -11.92 13.09
C PRO A 200 11.94 -13.23 12.81
N TYR A 201 11.74 -14.28 13.62
CA TYR A 201 12.41 -15.57 13.47
C TYR A 201 11.73 -16.50 12.45
N ILE A 202 10.64 -16.07 11.81
CA ILE A 202 9.79 -16.91 10.95
C ILE A 202 10.58 -17.65 9.86
N LYS A 203 11.65 -17.08 9.31
CA LYS A 203 12.52 -17.74 8.31
C LYS A 203 13.08 -19.07 8.83
N HIS A 204 13.57 -19.09 10.07
CA HIS A 204 14.11 -20.29 10.69
C HIS A 204 13.02 -21.30 11.03
N PHE A 205 11.89 -20.83 11.56
CA PHE A 205 10.75 -21.70 11.84
C PHE A 205 10.20 -22.34 10.56
N MET A 206 10.01 -21.57 9.49
CA MET A 206 9.55 -22.09 8.21
C MET A 206 10.53 -23.10 7.61
N LYS A 207 11.84 -22.83 7.67
CA LYS A 207 12.88 -23.75 7.19
C LYS A 207 12.86 -25.11 7.91
N ASN A 208 12.69 -25.10 9.24
CA ASN A 208 12.82 -26.30 10.05
C ASN A 208 11.50 -27.05 10.27
N LEU A 209 10.37 -26.34 10.33
CA LEU A 209 9.06 -26.91 10.66
C LEU A 209 8.17 -27.10 9.43
N GLY A 210 8.38 -26.31 8.37
CA GLY A 210 7.48 -26.23 7.23
C GLY A 210 6.07 -25.75 7.59
N HIS A 211 5.16 -25.78 6.62
CA HIS A 211 3.77 -25.33 6.79
C HIS A 211 3.00 -26.13 7.84
N GLN A 212 3.20 -27.45 7.85
CA GLN A 212 2.53 -28.35 8.79
C GLN A 212 3.02 -28.11 10.22
N GLY A 213 4.33 -27.99 10.43
CA GLY A 213 4.88 -27.74 11.77
C GLY A 213 4.47 -26.38 12.32
N LEU A 214 4.41 -25.33 11.49
CA LEU A 214 3.86 -24.02 11.88
C LEU A 214 2.39 -24.09 12.30
N ASN A 215 1.56 -24.87 11.59
CA ASN A 215 0.17 -25.12 12.01
C ASN A 215 0.11 -25.89 13.33
N ASN A 216 0.96 -26.92 13.49
CA ASN A 216 1.03 -27.75 14.68
C ASN A 216 1.43 -26.97 15.93
N MET A 217 2.26 -25.91 15.81
CA MET A 217 2.59 -25.04 16.93
C MET A 217 1.35 -24.47 17.62
N LEU A 218 0.27 -24.22 16.87
CA LEU A 218 -0.94 -23.64 17.44
C LEU A 218 -1.88 -24.70 18.03
N VAL A 219 -1.62 -26.00 17.85
CA VAL A 219 -2.45 -27.07 18.44
C VAL A 219 -2.43 -26.94 19.95
N GLY A 220 -3.62 -26.81 20.56
CA GLY A 220 -3.77 -26.56 22.00
C GLY A 220 -4.02 -25.09 22.39
N PHE A 221 -3.89 -24.14 21.45
CA PHE A 221 -4.24 -22.74 21.70
C PHE A 221 -5.68 -22.43 21.25
N PRO A 222 -6.41 -21.57 21.99
CA PRO A 222 -7.81 -21.24 21.70
C PRO A 222 -7.97 -20.36 20.45
N THR A 223 -6.92 -19.66 20.03
CA THR A 223 -6.92 -18.81 18.85
C THR A 223 -5.86 -19.24 17.85
N LYS A 224 -6.16 -19.04 16.56
CA LYS A 224 -5.24 -19.15 15.44
C LYS A 224 -4.96 -17.80 14.81
N ASP A 225 -5.40 -16.72 15.44
CA ASP A 225 -5.21 -15.37 14.95
C ASP A 225 -3.72 -15.06 14.85
N ALA A 226 -3.37 -14.38 13.77
CA ALA A 226 -2.01 -13.98 13.47
C ALA A 226 -2.02 -12.66 12.69
N TYR A 227 -0.85 -12.06 12.59
CA TYR A 227 -0.66 -10.94 11.68
C TYR A 227 0.69 -11.05 10.98
N ALA A 228 0.70 -10.68 9.72
CA ALA A 228 1.92 -10.45 8.96
C ALA A 228 2.37 -9.01 9.17
N LEU A 229 3.65 -8.80 9.44
CA LEU A 229 4.26 -7.49 9.61
C LEU A 229 5.43 -7.35 8.65
N CYS A 230 5.44 -6.28 7.87
CA CYS A 230 6.58 -5.85 7.07
C CYS A 230 7.12 -4.56 7.68
N THR A 231 8.42 -4.51 7.92
CA THR A 231 9.12 -3.34 8.43
C THR A 231 10.20 -2.97 7.42
N PHE A 232 9.99 -1.87 6.71
CA PHE A 232 11.07 -1.20 5.99
C PHE A 232 11.80 -0.26 6.93
N ALA A 233 13.11 -0.21 6.84
CA ALA A 233 13.92 0.78 7.52
C ALA A 233 14.70 1.58 6.49
N TYR A 234 14.70 2.90 6.62
CA TYR A 234 15.46 3.83 5.79
C TYR A 234 16.54 4.51 6.63
N SER A 235 17.73 4.64 6.06
CA SER A 235 18.80 5.47 6.60
C SER A 235 19.27 6.43 5.52
N ALA A 236 19.54 7.68 5.90
CA ALA A 236 20.13 8.69 5.04
C ALA A 236 21.67 8.55 4.92
N GLY A 237 22.24 7.48 5.49
CA GLY A 237 23.67 7.19 5.47
C GLY A 237 24.26 6.96 6.87
N PRO A 238 25.58 6.70 6.96
CA PRO A 238 26.27 6.42 8.22
C PRO A 238 25.97 7.44 9.32
N GLY A 239 25.75 6.97 10.55
CA GLY A 239 25.49 7.81 11.72
C GLY A 239 24.07 8.40 11.80
N THR A 240 23.20 8.13 10.83
CA THR A 240 21.79 8.57 10.88
C THR A 240 20.91 7.50 11.51
N GLU A 241 19.97 7.91 12.36
CA GLU A 241 19.05 6.97 13.00
C GLU A 241 18.03 6.44 11.98
N PRO A 242 17.92 5.10 11.82
CA PRO A 242 16.98 4.53 10.87
C PRO A 242 15.52 4.88 11.17
N ILE A 243 14.77 5.22 10.13
CA ILE A 243 13.34 5.52 10.19
C ILE A 243 12.57 4.28 9.75
N LEU A 244 11.62 3.84 10.57
CA LEU A 244 10.84 2.64 10.32
C LEU A 244 9.50 2.95 9.64
N PHE A 245 9.14 2.10 8.68
CA PHE A 245 7.86 2.11 7.98
C PHE A 245 7.24 0.73 8.08
N GLU A 246 6.18 0.63 8.87
CA GLU A 246 5.54 -0.65 9.17
C GLU A 246 4.20 -0.79 8.47
N GLY A 247 3.99 -1.96 7.88
CA GLY A 247 2.71 -2.38 7.33
C GLY A 247 2.32 -3.72 7.95
N ARG A 248 1.09 -3.79 8.46
CA ARG A 248 0.54 -4.98 9.12
C ARG A 248 -0.67 -5.47 8.34
N THR A 249 -0.86 -6.79 8.27
CA THR A 249 -2.11 -7.42 7.81
C THR A 249 -2.54 -8.48 8.81
N ASP A 250 -3.71 -8.30 9.40
CA ASP A 250 -4.31 -9.30 10.30
C ASP A 250 -4.92 -10.45 9.52
N GLY A 251 -4.88 -11.64 10.12
CA GLY A 251 -5.41 -12.86 9.55
C GLY A 251 -5.43 -14.01 10.54
N THR A 252 -5.49 -15.20 9.99
CA THR A 252 -5.58 -16.45 10.76
C THR A 252 -4.69 -17.49 10.11
N ILE A 253 -4.05 -18.32 10.93
CA ILE A 253 -3.28 -19.47 10.45
C ILE A 253 -4.23 -20.62 10.13
N VAL A 254 -4.09 -21.16 8.92
CA VAL A 254 -4.93 -22.22 8.36
C VAL A 254 -4.09 -23.35 7.79
N PRO A 255 -4.67 -24.56 7.60
CA PRO A 255 -4.02 -25.61 6.84
C PRO A 255 -3.59 -25.12 5.46
N ALA A 256 -2.42 -25.59 5.02
CA ALA A 256 -1.78 -25.10 3.80
C ALA A 256 -2.69 -25.27 2.56
N ARG A 257 -2.85 -24.19 1.79
CA ARG A 257 -3.55 -24.19 0.50
C ARG A 257 -2.80 -23.34 -0.52
N GLY A 258 -2.95 -23.66 -1.80
CA GLY A 258 -2.20 -23.00 -2.88
C GLY A 258 -0.74 -23.44 -2.99
N PRO A 259 0.06 -22.81 -3.87
CA PRO A 259 1.48 -23.08 -4.03
C PRO A 259 2.29 -22.85 -2.74
N GLY A 260 3.14 -23.82 -2.38
CA GLY A 260 3.98 -23.77 -1.17
C GLY A 260 5.40 -23.24 -1.41
N ASP A 261 5.65 -22.60 -2.55
CA ASP A 261 6.97 -22.16 -3.01
C ASP A 261 7.46 -20.86 -2.34
N PHE A 262 6.54 -20.05 -1.79
CA PHE A 262 6.89 -18.77 -1.18
C PHE A 262 6.59 -18.72 0.33
N GLY A 263 7.59 -19.10 1.12
CA GLY A 263 7.59 -18.91 2.57
C GLY A 263 6.35 -19.52 3.24
N TRP A 264 5.65 -18.73 4.04
CA TRP A 264 4.48 -19.14 4.83
C TRP A 264 3.14 -18.70 4.22
N ASP A 265 3.12 -18.19 2.99
CA ASP A 265 1.91 -17.65 2.33
C ASP A 265 0.77 -18.68 2.29
N ALA A 266 1.09 -19.96 2.10
CA ALA A 266 0.12 -21.05 2.01
C ALA A 266 -0.67 -21.29 3.28
N ILE A 267 -0.20 -20.81 4.44
CA ILE A 267 -0.86 -21.03 5.74
C ILE A 267 -1.44 -19.75 6.33
N PHE A 268 -1.28 -18.60 5.69
CA PHE A 268 -1.79 -17.33 6.18
C PHE A 268 -3.01 -16.91 5.35
N GLN A 269 -4.17 -16.89 5.99
CA GLN A 269 -5.40 -16.35 5.43
C GLN A 269 -5.62 -14.95 5.99
N PRO A 270 -5.49 -13.89 5.18
CA PRO A 270 -5.83 -12.55 5.60
C PRO A 270 -7.28 -12.53 6.06
N LYS A 271 -7.56 -11.81 7.14
CA LYS A 271 -8.93 -11.72 7.63
C LYS A 271 -9.79 -11.07 6.53
N GLY A 272 -11.07 -11.42 6.49
CA GLY A 272 -11.98 -11.02 5.41
C GLY A 272 -11.68 -11.59 4.02
N CYS A 273 -10.71 -12.50 3.88
CA CYS A 273 -10.48 -13.24 2.65
C CYS A 273 -10.77 -14.73 2.90
N TYR A 274 -11.18 -15.44 1.84
CA TYR A 274 -11.29 -16.91 1.84
C TYR A 274 -10.02 -17.60 1.32
N LYS A 275 -9.23 -16.86 0.54
CA LYS A 275 -7.94 -17.29 -0.01
C LYS A 275 -6.82 -17.08 1.01
N THR A 276 -5.90 -18.03 1.07
CA THR A 276 -4.55 -17.81 1.62
C THR A 276 -3.77 -16.86 0.72
N TYR A 277 -2.66 -16.30 1.20
CA TYR A 277 -1.79 -15.49 0.32
C TYR A 277 -1.29 -16.28 -0.89
N ALA A 278 -1.04 -17.58 -0.76
CA ALA A 278 -0.59 -18.42 -1.87
C ALA A 278 -1.68 -18.61 -2.94
N GLU A 279 -2.95 -18.60 -2.56
CA GLU A 279 -4.08 -18.71 -3.50
C GLU A 279 -4.42 -17.40 -4.21
N MET A 280 -3.82 -16.28 -3.80
CA MET A 280 -4.03 -14.96 -4.40
C MET A 280 -3.12 -14.73 -5.60
N THR A 281 -3.61 -14.02 -6.61
CA THR A 281 -2.71 -13.45 -7.62
C THR A 281 -1.82 -12.38 -6.98
N LYS A 282 -0.71 -12.03 -7.64
CA LYS A 282 0.19 -10.98 -7.15
C LYS A 282 -0.54 -9.65 -6.99
N GLU A 283 -1.44 -9.32 -7.91
CA GLU A 283 -2.21 -8.10 -7.91
C GLU A 283 -3.22 -8.08 -6.75
N GLU A 284 -3.90 -9.20 -6.49
CA GLU A 284 -4.82 -9.36 -5.35
C GLU A 284 -4.06 -9.20 -4.01
N LYS A 285 -2.94 -9.92 -3.85
CA LYS A 285 -2.11 -9.87 -2.65
C LYS A 285 -1.58 -8.47 -2.40
N ASN A 286 -1.08 -7.79 -3.44
CA ASN A 286 -0.48 -6.46 -3.31
C ASN A 286 -1.48 -5.43 -2.74
N ILE A 287 -2.79 -5.54 -3.00
CA ILE A 287 -3.79 -4.60 -2.46
C ILE A 287 -3.84 -4.64 -0.92
N ILE A 288 -3.70 -5.82 -0.33
CA ILE A 288 -3.93 -6.03 1.10
C ILE A 288 -2.66 -6.40 1.88
N SER A 289 -1.53 -6.53 1.19
CA SER A 289 -0.30 -7.04 1.79
C SER A 289 0.31 -6.04 2.78
N HIS A 290 0.85 -6.60 3.85
CA HIS A 290 1.67 -5.94 4.83
C HIS A 290 2.84 -5.20 4.17
N ARG A 291 3.47 -5.78 3.14
CA ARG A 291 4.54 -5.15 2.36
C ARG A 291 4.07 -3.91 1.60
N TYR A 292 2.95 -3.97 0.88
CA TYR A 292 2.40 -2.80 0.19
C TYR A 292 2.07 -1.67 1.16
N ARG A 293 1.47 -1.99 2.31
CA ARG A 293 1.16 -1.01 3.37
C ARG A 293 2.42 -0.33 3.90
N ALA A 294 3.52 -1.07 4.08
CA ALA A 294 4.80 -0.52 4.52
C ALA A 294 5.44 0.36 3.44
N LEU A 295 5.46 -0.12 2.20
CA LEU A 295 6.01 0.61 1.05
C LEU A 295 5.26 1.89 0.73
N GLU A 296 3.95 1.93 0.94
CA GLU A 296 3.17 3.15 0.72
C GLU A 296 3.58 4.27 1.70
N LYS A 297 3.86 3.90 2.97
CA LYS A 297 4.40 4.83 3.97
C LYS A 297 5.81 5.29 3.59
N LEU A 298 6.68 4.35 3.19
CA LEU A 298 8.03 4.68 2.71
C LEU A 298 7.98 5.60 1.48
N ARG A 299 7.12 5.30 0.50
CA ARG A 299 6.94 6.08 -0.73
C ARG A 299 6.55 7.51 -0.42
N SER A 300 5.60 7.69 0.49
CA SER A 300 5.15 9.00 0.95
C SER A 300 6.27 9.78 1.61
N TYR A 301 7.11 9.13 2.43
CA TYR A 301 8.28 9.75 3.02
C TYR A 301 9.37 10.11 1.98
N LEU A 302 9.70 9.21 1.05
CA LEU A 302 10.71 9.49 0.01
C LEU A 302 10.31 10.66 -0.91
N ALA A 303 9.00 10.89 -1.09
CA ALA A 303 8.49 12.03 -1.83
C ALA A 303 8.71 13.37 -1.12
N THR A 304 8.91 13.40 0.20
CA THR A 304 9.21 14.63 0.95
C THR A 304 10.70 14.99 0.96
N LEU A 305 11.58 14.05 0.56
CA LEU A 305 13.02 14.28 0.56
C LEU A 305 13.44 15.24 -0.59
N PRO A 306 14.35 16.20 -0.34
CA PRO A 306 14.96 17.01 -1.38
C PRO A 306 15.62 16.17 -2.49
N GLU A 307 15.74 16.70 -3.71
CA GLU A 307 16.27 15.98 -4.88
C GLU A 307 17.67 15.38 -4.68
N ASN A 308 18.53 16.02 -3.88
CA ASN A 308 19.92 15.60 -3.66
C ASN A 308 20.14 14.74 -2.40
N SER A 309 19.08 14.17 -1.83
CA SER A 309 19.14 13.48 -0.52
C SER A 309 19.34 11.97 -0.60
N LEU A 310 19.39 11.42 -1.83
CA LEU A 310 19.48 9.98 -2.11
C LEU A 310 20.72 9.67 -2.97
#